data_AF-G5RQN0-F1
#
_entry.id   AF-G5RQN0-F1
#
_cell.length_a   1.000
_cell.length_b   1.000
_cell.length_c   1.000
_cell.angle_alpha   90.00
_cell.angle_beta   90.00
_cell.angle_gamma   90.00
#
_symmetry.space_group_name_H-M   'P 1'
#
loop_
_entity.id
_entity.type
_entity.pdbx_description
1 polymer ?
#
loop_
_entity_poly.entity_id
_entity_poly.type
_entity_poly.pdbx_seq_one_letter_code
_entity_poly.pdbx_strand_id
1 'polypeptide(L)'
;MSAPDMNASDRVAAERRHVLAFAVAGGALLLLATWGALSFGHDAHGWTWASGTLLEELMPWRWPRILAALMAGVMLAVAGCIIQRLTGNPMASPEVLGISSGAAFGVVLMLFLVPGNAFGWLLPAGSLGAAATLLIIMLAAGRGGFSPQRMLLAGMALSTAFTMLLMMLQASGDPRMAEVLTWIAGSTYNATGGQVTRTAIVMVILLAIVPLCRRWLTILPLGGDAARARARWRLV
;
A
#
# COMPACT_ATOMS: atom_id res chain seq x y z
N MET A 1 -43.30 1.00 -21.98
CA MET A 1 -41.88 0.88 -22.36
C MET A 1 -41.41 2.29 -22.68
N SER A 2 -40.90 3.03 -21.69
CA SER A 2 -40.43 4.41 -21.86
C SER A 2 -39.11 4.41 -22.65
N ALA A 3 -38.95 5.37 -23.54
CA ALA A 3 -37.74 5.52 -24.35
C ALA A 3 -36.48 5.65 -23.45
N PRO A 4 -35.35 5.06 -23.83
CA PRO A 4 -34.11 5.19 -23.07
C PRO A 4 -33.65 6.65 -23.04
N ASP A 5 -33.26 7.14 -21.85
CA ASP A 5 -32.80 8.51 -21.64
C ASP A 5 -31.62 8.87 -22.56
N MET A 6 -31.84 9.81 -23.50
CA MET A 6 -30.83 10.28 -24.44
C MET A 6 -29.68 11.07 -23.78
N ASN A 7 -29.86 11.53 -22.53
CA ASN A 7 -28.87 12.33 -21.80
C ASN A 7 -27.85 11.49 -21.02
N ALA A 8 -27.92 10.15 -21.12
CA ALA A 8 -26.98 9.26 -20.43
C ALA A 8 -25.53 9.44 -20.92
N SER A 9 -25.32 9.77 -22.20
CA SER A 9 -23.98 10.05 -22.76
C SER A 9 -23.34 11.30 -22.16
N ASP A 10 -24.14 12.35 -21.95
CA ASP A 10 -23.67 13.64 -21.46
C ASP A 10 -23.25 13.57 -19.98
N ARG A 11 -23.96 12.76 -19.19
CA ARG A 11 -23.57 12.46 -17.79
C ARG A 11 -22.23 11.73 -17.71
N VAL A 12 -21.98 10.77 -18.60
CA VAL A 12 -20.70 10.04 -18.63
C VAL A 12 -19.53 10.94 -19.03
N ALA A 13 -19.73 11.85 -19.99
CA ALA A 13 -18.71 12.83 -20.37
C ALA A 13 -18.42 13.83 -19.24
N ALA A 14 -19.46 14.29 -18.53
CA ALA A 14 -19.32 15.18 -17.38
C ALA A 14 -18.59 14.50 -16.21
N GLU A 15 -18.93 13.26 -15.85
CA GLU A 15 -18.25 12.50 -14.79
C GLU A 15 -16.76 12.30 -15.10
N ARG A 16 -16.42 11.95 -16.35
CA ARG A 16 -15.02 11.78 -16.77
C ARG A 16 -14.21 13.07 -16.64
N ARG A 17 -14.83 14.22 -16.94
CA ARG A 17 -14.18 15.54 -16.81
C ARG A 17 -13.87 15.88 -15.35
N HIS A 18 -14.76 15.55 -14.41
CA HIS A 18 -14.50 15.75 -12.97
C HIS A 18 -13.35 14.88 -12.48
N VAL A 19 -13.29 13.60 -12.90
CA VAL A 19 -12.17 12.70 -12.54
C VAL A 19 -10.82 13.23 -13.04
N LEU A 20 -10.77 13.72 -14.29
CA LEU A 20 -9.57 14.32 -14.85
C LEU A 20 -9.18 15.60 -14.10
N ALA A 21 -10.14 16.46 -13.75
CA ALA A 21 -9.89 17.66 -12.96
C ALA A 21 -9.31 17.33 -11.57
N PHE A 22 -9.87 16.34 -10.86
CA PHE A 22 -9.32 15.88 -9.58
C PHE A 22 -7.93 15.27 -9.73
N ALA A 23 -7.67 14.51 -10.79
CA ALA A 23 -6.35 13.95 -11.06
C ALA A 23 -5.30 15.04 -11.33
N VAL A 24 -5.64 16.06 -12.12
CA VAL A 24 -4.76 17.20 -12.42
C VAL A 24 -4.52 18.03 -11.16
N ALA A 25 -5.56 18.35 -10.40
CA ALA A 25 -5.44 19.09 -9.15
C ALA A 25 -4.57 18.34 -8.12
N GLY A 26 -4.79 17.04 -7.97
CA GLY A 26 -3.97 16.18 -7.11
C GLY A 26 -2.51 16.11 -7.57
N GLY A 27 -2.28 15.99 -8.88
CA GLY A 27 -0.94 16.01 -9.46
C GLY A 27 -0.21 17.34 -9.22
N ALA A 28 -0.89 18.47 -9.41
CA ALA A 28 -0.34 19.80 -9.14
C ALA A 28 0.00 19.97 -7.65
N LEU A 29 -0.88 19.53 -6.75
CA LEU A 29 -0.64 19.57 -5.31
C LEU A 29 0.56 18.71 -4.90
N LEU A 30 0.72 17.51 -5.47
CA LEU A 30 1.87 16.65 -5.23
C LEU A 30 3.18 17.27 -5.71
N LEU A 31 3.17 17.92 -6.88
CA LEU A 31 4.36 18.62 -7.40
C LEU A 31 4.74 19.80 -6.51
N LEU A 32 3.77 20.59 -6.06
CA LEU A 32 3.99 21.70 -5.12
C LEU A 32 4.54 21.18 -3.79
N ALA A 33 3.97 20.11 -3.25
CA ALA A 33 4.45 19.48 -2.02
C ALA A 33 5.87 18.92 -2.17
N THR A 34 6.19 18.32 -3.32
CA THR A 34 7.53 17.80 -3.62
C THR A 34 8.56 18.91 -3.70
N TRP A 35 8.23 20.01 -4.39
CA TRP A 35 9.07 21.19 -4.48
C TRP A 35 9.30 21.82 -3.10
N GLY A 36 8.24 22.02 -2.32
CA GLY A 36 8.34 22.51 -0.95
C GLY A 36 9.19 21.59 -0.05
N ALA A 37 9.00 20.28 -0.14
CA ALA A 37 9.78 19.32 0.63
C ALA A 37 11.28 19.30 0.25
N LEU A 38 11.61 19.58 -1.01
CA LEU A 38 13.00 19.68 -1.48
C LEU A 38 13.66 21.00 -1.06
N SER A 39 12.93 22.11 -1.10
CA SER A 39 13.48 23.45 -0.92
C SER A 39 13.33 24.03 0.49
N PHE A 40 12.38 23.55 1.30
CA PHE A 40 12.15 24.07 2.64
C PHE A 40 12.82 23.21 3.72
N GLY A 41 13.52 23.83 4.67
CA GLY A 41 14.26 23.13 5.72
C GLY A 41 14.37 23.90 7.03
N HIS A 42 14.77 23.21 8.08
CA HIS A 42 15.11 23.81 9.36
C HIS A 42 16.60 23.64 9.59
N ASP A 43 17.29 24.75 9.80
CA ASP A 43 18.72 24.83 10.13
C ASP A 43 18.89 25.28 11.59
N ALA A 44 20.13 25.31 12.10
CA ALA A 44 20.43 25.75 13.47
C ALA A 44 19.96 27.18 13.79
N HIS A 45 19.74 28.00 12.75
CA HIS A 45 19.34 29.41 12.85
C HIS A 45 17.84 29.63 12.56
N GLY A 46 17.08 28.55 12.31
CA GLY A 46 15.64 28.59 12.06
C GLY A 46 15.25 28.01 10.69
N TRP A 47 14.04 28.38 10.23
CA TRP A 47 13.49 27.92 8.95
C TRP A 47 14.12 28.66 7.78
N THR A 48 14.69 27.91 6.83
CA THR A 48 15.37 28.48 5.66
C THR A 48 14.92 27.80 4.38
N TRP A 49 14.98 28.56 3.29
CA TRP A 49 14.80 28.05 1.95
C TRP A 49 16.17 27.67 1.37
N ALA A 50 16.39 26.38 1.17
CA ALA A 50 17.59 25.86 0.53
C ALA A 50 17.59 26.23 -0.96
N SER A 51 18.59 27.00 -1.38
CA SER A 51 18.80 27.42 -2.77
C SER A 51 20.29 27.39 -3.13
N GLY A 52 20.61 27.21 -4.41
CA GLY A 52 21.99 27.13 -4.90
C GLY A 52 22.75 25.93 -4.33
N THR A 53 23.96 26.18 -3.82
CA THR A 53 24.89 25.16 -3.30
C THR A 53 24.32 24.39 -2.10
N LEU A 54 23.57 25.06 -1.22
CA LEU A 54 22.94 24.40 -0.06
C LEU A 54 21.93 23.34 -0.49
N LEU A 55 21.20 23.59 -1.59
CA LEU A 55 20.28 22.59 -2.13
C LEU A 55 21.03 21.39 -2.69
N GLU A 56 22.14 21.63 -3.40
CA GLU A 56 22.99 20.56 -3.97
C GLU A 56 23.58 19.65 -2.89
N GLU A 57 24.04 20.21 -1.77
CA GLU A 57 24.57 19.45 -0.63
C GLU A 57 23.49 18.62 0.08
N LEU A 58 22.27 19.15 0.19
CA LEU A 58 21.15 18.46 0.84
C LEU A 58 20.47 17.43 -0.08
N MET A 59 20.60 17.59 -1.40
CA MET A 59 19.89 16.80 -2.39
C MET A 59 20.09 15.28 -2.19
N PRO A 60 21.31 14.74 -1.99
CA PRO A 60 21.55 13.31 -1.78
C PRO A 60 20.75 12.68 -0.63
N TRP A 61 20.39 13.47 0.38
CA TRP A 61 19.63 13.02 1.55
C TRP A 61 18.12 13.22 1.37
N ARG A 62 17.72 14.27 0.65
CA ARG A 62 16.31 14.65 0.46
C ARG A 62 15.62 13.87 -0.65
N TRP A 63 16.25 13.73 -1.81
CA TRP A 63 15.62 13.11 -2.98
C TRP A 63 15.19 11.64 -2.73
N PRO A 64 16.00 10.76 -2.10
CA PRO A 64 15.61 9.38 -1.90
C PRO A 64 14.43 9.28 -0.93
N ARG A 65 14.45 10.12 0.12
CA ARG A 65 13.44 10.17 1.17
C ARG A 65 12.06 10.59 0.63
N ILE A 66 12.04 11.64 -0.19
CA ILE A 66 10.81 12.15 -0.80
C ILE A 66 10.25 11.15 -1.80
N LEU A 67 11.11 10.57 -2.65
CA LEU A 67 10.68 9.57 -3.62
C LEU A 67 10.17 8.30 -2.95
N ALA A 68 10.81 7.84 -1.87
CA ALA A 68 10.32 6.72 -1.05
C ALA A 68 8.92 7.00 -0.48
N ALA A 69 8.68 8.20 0.05
CA ALA A 69 7.38 8.60 0.57
C ALA A 69 6.30 8.63 -0.53
N LEU A 70 6.61 9.19 -1.71
CA LEU A 70 5.69 9.21 -2.85
C LEU A 70 5.34 7.80 -3.32
N MET A 71 6.34 6.93 -3.50
CA MET A 71 6.12 5.55 -3.92
C MET A 71 5.28 4.77 -2.90
N ALA A 72 5.57 4.91 -1.61
CA ALA A 72 4.78 4.29 -0.55
C ALA A 72 3.31 4.75 -0.61
N GLY A 73 3.06 6.05 -0.79
CA GLY A 73 1.71 6.60 -0.94
C GLY A 73 0.96 6.04 -2.15
N VAL A 74 1.62 5.96 -3.31
CA VAL A 74 1.03 5.38 -4.53
C VAL A 74 0.68 3.90 -4.31
N MET A 75 1.60 3.12 -3.75
CA MET A 75 1.39 1.69 -3.50
C MET A 75 0.27 1.44 -2.50
N LEU A 76 0.19 2.23 -1.42
CA LEU A 76 -0.89 2.15 -0.43
C LEU A 76 -2.26 2.51 -1.04
N ALA A 77 -2.33 3.58 -1.84
CA ALA A 77 -3.56 3.99 -2.52
C ALA A 77 -4.07 2.89 -3.47
N VAL A 78 -3.17 2.28 -4.24
CA VAL A 78 -3.51 1.17 -5.16
C VAL A 78 -3.91 -0.08 -4.39
N ALA A 79 -3.18 -0.47 -3.35
CA ALA A 79 -3.54 -1.62 -2.52
C ALA A 79 -4.91 -1.45 -1.86
N GLY A 80 -5.20 -0.26 -1.33
CA GLY A 80 -6.52 0.10 -0.79
C GLY A 80 -7.63 -0.05 -1.83
N CYS A 81 -7.45 0.54 -3.02
CA CYS A 81 -8.42 0.42 -4.12
C CYS A 81 -8.67 -1.04 -4.54
N ILE A 82 -7.62 -1.86 -4.62
CA ILE A 82 -7.73 -3.28 -4.94
C ILE A 82 -8.55 -4.02 -3.88
N ILE A 83 -8.24 -3.82 -2.60
CA ILE A 83 -8.91 -4.50 -1.49
C ILE A 83 -10.37 -4.05 -1.35
N GLN A 84 -10.65 -2.76 -1.47
CA GLN A 84 -12.01 -2.23 -1.45
C GLN A 84 -12.86 -2.82 -2.58
N ARG A 85 -12.30 -2.95 -3.79
CA ARG A 85 -12.98 -3.59 -4.92
C ARG A 85 -13.15 -5.10 -4.74
N LEU A 86 -12.13 -5.78 -4.22
CA LEU A 86 -12.15 -7.22 -3.98
C LEU A 86 -13.22 -7.60 -2.95
N THR A 87 -13.34 -6.82 -1.89
CA THR A 87 -14.27 -7.07 -0.78
C THR A 87 -15.66 -6.47 -1.01
N GLY A 88 -15.81 -5.52 -1.94
CA GLY A 88 -17.03 -4.74 -2.08
C GLY A 88 -17.32 -3.84 -0.88
N ASN A 89 -16.33 -3.60 -0.01
CA ASN A 89 -16.48 -2.84 1.22
C ASN A 89 -15.58 -1.59 1.18
N PRO A 90 -16.17 -0.37 1.15
CA PRO A 90 -15.39 0.88 1.12
C PRO A 90 -14.57 1.10 2.40
N MET A 91 -14.91 0.44 3.50
CA MET A 91 -14.16 0.50 4.77
C MET A 91 -12.99 -0.51 4.83
N ALA A 92 -12.83 -1.38 3.83
CA ALA A 92 -11.75 -2.35 3.82
C ALA A 92 -10.40 -1.67 3.51
N SER A 93 -9.36 -2.04 4.27
CA SER A 93 -7.99 -1.61 4.03
C SER A 93 -7.02 -2.78 4.24
N PRO A 94 -5.80 -2.72 3.67
CA PRO A 94 -4.77 -3.75 3.88
C PRO A 94 -4.43 -3.94 5.36
N GLU A 95 -4.52 -2.85 6.13
CA GLU A 95 -4.24 -2.81 7.56
C GLU A 95 -5.30 -3.57 8.36
N VAL A 96 -6.58 -3.36 8.05
CA VAL A 96 -7.69 -4.08 8.71
C VAL A 96 -7.66 -5.57 8.42
N LEU A 97 -7.14 -5.96 7.24
CA LEU A 97 -6.94 -7.36 6.89
C LEU A 97 -5.73 -8.00 7.60
N GLY A 98 -4.88 -7.24 8.29
CA GLY A 98 -3.69 -7.78 8.96
C GLY A 98 -2.51 -8.07 8.05
N ILE A 99 -2.57 -7.66 6.77
CA ILE A 99 -1.46 -7.83 5.80
C ILE A 99 -0.24 -7.03 6.28
N SER A 100 -0.46 -5.80 6.78
CA SER A 100 0.60 -4.95 7.34
C SER A 100 1.25 -5.58 8.57
N SER A 101 0.45 -6.14 9.48
CA SER A 101 0.95 -6.85 10.67
C SER A 101 1.76 -8.09 10.29
N GLY A 102 1.33 -8.82 9.25
CA GLY A 102 2.07 -9.93 8.65
C GLY A 102 3.41 -9.54 8.05
N ALA A 103 3.46 -8.40 7.34
CA ALA A 103 4.70 -7.85 6.82
C ALA A 103 5.67 -7.49 7.95
N ALA A 104 5.15 -6.85 9.01
CA ALA A 104 5.94 -6.49 10.17
C ALA A 104 6.50 -7.71 10.90
N PHE A 105 5.68 -8.75 11.08
CA PHE A 105 6.13 -10.00 11.67
C PHE A 105 7.22 -10.68 10.82
N GLY A 106 7.07 -10.73 9.50
CA GLY A 106 8.09 -11.28 8.61
C GLY A 106 9.44 -10.55 8.72
N VAL A 107 9.41 -9.22 8.85
CA VAL A 107 10.60 -8.41 9.06
C VAL A 107 11.23 -8.66 10.42
N VAL A 108 10.43 -8.69 11.50
CA VAL A 108 10.92 -9.01 12.84
C VAL A 108 11.60 -10.38 12.84
N LEU A 109 10.94 -11.40 12.30
CA LEU A 109 11.49 -12.75 12.21
C LEU A 109 12.83 -12.75 11.45
N MET A 110 12.90 -12.06 10.31
CA MET A 110 14.13 -11.96 9.53
C MET A 110 15.26 -11.25 10.28
N LEU A 111 14.93 -10.17 11.00
CA LEU A 111 15.89 -9.47 11.84
C LEU A 111 16.48 -10.46 12.85
N PHE A 112 15.65 -11.19 13.58
CA PHE A 112 16.12 -12.15 14.58
C PHE A 112 16.90 -13.34 14.02
N LEU A 113 16.52 -13.86 12.85
CA LEU A 113 17.13 -15.06 12.25
C LEU A 113 18.44 -14.80 11.49
N VAL A 114 18.64 -13.61 10.93
CA VAL A 114 19.82 -13.31 10.09
C VAL A 114 20.70 -12.25 10.77
N PRO A 115 21.83 -12.65 11.39
CA PRO A 115 22.82 -11.70 11.87
C PRO A 115 23.57 -11.08 10.68
N GLY A 116 23.45 -9.76 10.49
CA GLY A 116 24.11 -9.04 9.39
C GLY A 116 23.24 -7.93 8.80
N ASN A 117 23.61 -7.43 7.59
CA ASN A 117 22.98 -6.30 6.89
C ASN A 117 21.48 -6.54 6.59
N ALA A 118 20.65 -6.39 7.61
CA ALA A 118 19.21 -6.69 7.61
C ALA A 118 18.45 -5.83 6.58
N PHE A 119 18.96 -4.63 6.27
CA PHE A 119 18.29 -3.66 5.42
C PHE A 119 18.07 -4.12 3.97
N GLY A 120 18.94 -4.99 3.45
CA GLY A 120 18.75 -5.57 2.11
C GLY A 120 17.62 -6.61 2.04
N TRP A 121 17.32 -7.25 3.15
CA TRP A 121 16.35 -8.34 3.26
C TRP A 121 14.97 -7.92 3.77
N LEU A 122 14.83 -6.68 4.25
CA LEU A 122 13.56 -6.13 4.75
C LEU A 122 12.43 -6.26 3.73
N LEU A 123 12.69 -5.88 2.47
CA LEU A 123 11.67 -5.89 1.42
C LEU A 123 11.20 -7.32 1.09
N PRO A 124 12.07 -8.31 0.80
CA PRO A 124 11.62 -9.68 0.58
C PRO A 124 11.00 -10.31 1.83
N ALA A 125 11.55 -10.07 3.02
CA ALA A 125 11.01 -10.62 4.28
C ALA A 125 9.59 -10.10 4.58
N GLY A 126 9.39 -8.78 4.48
CA GLY A 126 8.08 -8.17 4.65
C GLY A 126 7.08 -8.62 3.59
N SER A 127 7.52 -8.75 2.33
CA SER A 127 6.66 -9.24 1.24
C SER A 127 6.23 -10.69 1.45
N LEU A 128 7.14 -11.56 1.90
CA LEU A 128 6.83 -12.95 2.24
C LEU A 128 5.90 -13.05 3.44
N GLY A 129 6.14 -12.26 4.49
CA GLY A 129 5.26 -12.20 5.67
C GLY A 129 3.84 -11.74 5.32
N ALA A 130 3.73 -10.72 4.47
CA ALA A 130 2.45 -10.25 3.93
C ALA A 130 1.75 -11.33 3.10
N ALA A 131 2.48 -12.00 2.19
CA ALA A 131 1.94 -13.05 1.33
C ALA A 131 1.48 -14.27 2.14
N ALA A 132 2.26 -14.71 3.12
CA ALA A 132 1.89 -15.81 4.01
C ALA A 132 0.63 -15.46 4.82
N THR A 133 0.55 -14.24 5.34
CA THR A 133 -0.62 -13.73 6.07
C THR A 133 -1.86 -13.72 5.18
N LEU A 134 -1.75 -13.19 3.97
CA LEU A 134 -2.84 -13.18 3.00
C LEU A 134 -3.30 -14.61 2.66
N LEU A 135 -2.36 -15.55 2.49
CA LEU A 135 -2.66 -16.95 2.24
C LEU A 135 -3.43 -17.59 3.40
N ILE A 136 -2.99 -17.37 4.64
CA ILE A 136 -3.67 -17.87 5.85
C ILE A 136 -5.11 -17.34 5.91
N ILE A 137 -5.28 -16.03 5.66
CA ILE A 137 -6.60 -15.40 5.66
C ILE A 137 -7.49 -15.98 4.55
N MET A 138 -6.96 -16.18 3.35
CA MET A 138 -7.72 -16.78 2.23
C MET A 138 -8.12 -18.23 2.52
N LEU A 139 -7.24 -19.02 3.12
CA LEU A 139 -7.55 -20.39 3.52
C LEU A 139 -8.60 -20.43 4.64
N ALA A 140 -8.50 -19.55 5.63
CA ALA A 140 -9.47 -19.46 6.72
C ALA A 140 -10.83 -18.97 6.22
N ALA A 141 -10.86 -17.94 5.36
CA ALA A 141 -12.08 -17.36 4.82
C ALA A 141 -12.72 -18.20 3.71
N GLY A 142 -11.95 -19.04 3.02
CA GLY A 142 -12.43 -19.91 1.93
C GLY A 142 -13.16 -21.17 2.41
N ARG A 143 -13.00 -21.57 3.68
CA ARG A 143 -13.71 -22.72 4.25
C ARG A 143 -15.19 -22.39 4.42
N GLY A 144 -16.03 -23.00 3.59
CA GLY A 144 -17.49 -22.83 3.63
C GLY A 144 -18.02 -21.60 2.88
N GLY A 145 -17.31 -21.15 1.84
CA GLY A 145 -17.73 -20.05 0.96
C GLY A 145 -17.08 -18.71 1.32
N PHE A 146 -16.79 -17.90 0.30
CA PHE A 146 -16.14 -16.59 0.47
C PHE A 146 -17.07 -15.61 1.19
N SER A 147 -16.74 -15.27 2.43
CA SER A 147 -17.43 -14.25 3.22
C SER A 147 -16.46 -13.13 3.61
N PRO A 148 -16.70 -11.88 3.17
CA PRO A 148 -15.90 -10.73 3.57
C PRO A 148 -15.79 -10.56 5.08
N GLN A 149 -16.86 -10.86 5.83
CA GLN A 149 -16.89 -10.77 7.29
C GLN A 149 -15.90 -11.76 7.95
N ARG A 150 -15.85 -13.02 7.46
CA ARG A 150 -14.88 -14.01 7.94
C ARG A 150 -13.44 -13.60 7.64
N MET A 151 -13.21 -12.99 6.47
CA MET A 151 -11.91 -12.48 6.07
C MET A 151 -11.42 -11.37 7.01
N LEU A 152 -12.31 -10.44 7.38
CA LEU A 152 -12.01 -9.38 8.34
C LEU A 152 -11.76 -9.92 9.76
N LEU A 153 -12.59 -10.85 10.24
CA LEU A 153 -12.40 -11.48 11.56
C LEU A 153 -11.07 -12.26 11.64
N ALA A 154 -10.71 -13.00 10.59
CA ALA A 154 -9.43 -13.71 10.51
C ALA A 154 -8.24 -12.75 10.52
N GLY A 155 -8.33 -11.64 9.77
CA GLY A 155 -7.32 -10.59 9.76
C GLY A 155 -7.13 -9.93 11.12
N MET A 156 -8.23 -9.61 11.82
CA MET A 156 -8.16 -9.07 13.19
C MET A 156 -7.52 -10.05 14.16
N ALA A 157 -7.94 -11.32 14.16
CA ALA A 157 -7.37 -12.34 15.04
C ALA A 157 -5.86 -12.50 14.84
N LEU A 158 -5.41 -12.53 13.58
CA LEU A 158 -4.00 -12.65 13.24
C LEU A 158 -3.20 -11.38 13.63
N SER A 159 -3.77 -10.20 13.42
CA SER A 159 -3.17 -8.92 13.84
C SER A 159 -2.98 -8.86 15.35
N THR A 160 -3.96 -9.33 16.13
CA THR A 160 -3.85 -9.43 17.59
C THR A 160 -2.77 -10.42 17.99
N ALA A 161 -2.66 -11.58 17.33
CA ALA A 161 -1.61 -12.55 17.60
C ALA A 161 -0.20 -11.97 17.36
N PHE A 162 0.00 -11.24 16.26
CA PHE A 162 1.27 -10.57 15.98
C PHE A 162 1.58 -9.45 16.98
N THR A 163 0.56 -8.67 17.38
CA THR A 163 0.72 -7.64 18.40
C THR A 163 1.14 -8.24 19.74
N MET A 164 0.53 -9.36 20.15
CA MET A 164 0.91 -10.07 21.37
C MET A 164 2.36 -10.55 21.34
N LEU A 165 2.81 -11.07 20.19
CA LEU A 165 4.20 -11.50 20.02
C LEU A 165 5.19 -10.33 20.14
N LEU A 166 4.87 -9.19 19.51
CA LEU A 166 5.67 -7.96 19.64
C LEU A 166 5.77 -7.50 21.10
N MET A 167 4.66 -7.51 21.84
CA MET A 167 4.64 -7.16 23.26
C MET A 167 5.48 -8.12 24.11
N MET A 168 5.44 -9.42 23.81
CA MET A 168 6.26 -10.42 24.51
C MET A 168 7.76 -10.23 24.24
N LEU A 169 8.14 -9.94 23.00
CA LEU A 169 9.52 -9.61 22.64
C LEU A 169 9.97 -8.30 23.31
N GLN A 170 9.09 -7.31 23.42
CA GLN A 170 9.41 -6.04 24.08
C GLN A 170 9.62 -6.23 25.59
N ALA A 171 8.79 -7.07 26.21
CA ALA A 171 8.95 -7.44 27.62
C ALA A 171 10.25 -8.20 27.90
N SER A 172 10.88 -8.81 26.89
CA SER A 172 12.16 -9.52 27.02
C SER A 172 13.35 -8.56 27.23
N GLY A 173 13.18 -7.25 27.00
CA GLY A 173 14.23 -6.25 27.21
C GLY A 173 15.34 -6.27 26.15
N ASP A 174 15.11 -6.90 25.00
CA ASP A 174 16.11 -6.97 23.93
C ASP A 174 16.36 -5.57 23.33
N PRO A 175 17.61 -5.07 23.28
CA PRO A 175 17.95 -3.76 22.70
C PRO A 175 17.54 -3.61 21.23
N ARG A 176 17.41 -4.72 20.49
CA ARG A 176 16.96 -4.74 19.09
C ARG A 176 15.51 -4.31 18.94
N MET A 177 14.74 -4.32 20.02
CA MET A 177 13.36 -3.85 20.01
C MET A 177 13.25 -2.37 19.65
N ALA A 178 14.23 -1.54 20.01
CA ALA A 178 14.23 -0.12 19.61
C ALA A 178 14.29 0.04 18.08
N GLU A 179 15.09 -0.78 17.40
CA GLU A 179 15.16 -0.80 15.93
C GLU A 179 13.85 -1.30 15.31
N VAL A 180 13.26 -2.36 15.90
CA VAL A 180 11.97 -2.90 15.49
C VAL A 180 10.86 -1.86 15.62
N LEU A 181 10.76 -1.16 16.77
CA LEU A 181 9.76 -0.13 17.01
C LEU A 181 9.92 1.05 16.03
N THR A 182 11.16 1.47 15.77
CA THR A 182 11.46 2.52 14.79
C THR A 182 11.06 2.09 13.38
N TRP A 183 11.24 0.82 13.04
CA TRP A 183 10.85 0.27 11.74
C TRP A 183 9.33 0.13 11.60
N ILE A 184 8.64 -0.36 12.63
CA ILE A 184 7.16 -0.51 12.64
C ILE A 184 6.46 0.84 12.55
N ALA A 185 7.01 1.88 13.18
CA ALA A 185 6.49 3.25 13.06
C ALA A 185 6.52 3.77 11.61
N GLY A 186 7.34 3.17 10.75
CA GLY A 186 7.55 3.59 9.37
C GLY A 186 8.44 4.82 9.29
N SER A 187 9.54 4.71 8.56
CA SER A 187 10.46 5.84 8.38
C SER A 187 11.10 5.82 7.00
N THR A 188 11.17 7.00 6.39
CA THR A 188 11.94 7.23 5.15
C THR A 188 13.34 7.77 5.43
N TYR A 189 13.73 7.90 6.71
CA TYR A 189 14.97 8.57 7.12
C TYR A 189 16.22 7.90 6.58
N ASN A 190 16.25 6.56 6.55
CA ASN A 190 17.38 5.77 6.07
C ASN A 190 17.24 5.34 4.59
N ALA A 191 16.38 6.00 3.82
CA ALA A 191 16.19 5.66 2.41
C ALA A 191 17.44 5.97 1.58
N THR A 192 18.01 4.95 0.95
CA THR A 192 19.16 5.11 0.04
C THR A 192 18.71 5.15 -1.42
N GLY A 193 19.46 5.86 -2.27
CA GLY A 193 19.14 5.93 -3.71
C GLY A 193 19.04 4.55 -4.38
N GLY A 194 19.90 3.60 -3.99
CA GLY A 194 19.86 2.23 -4.51
C GLY A 194 18.63 1.43 -4.07
N GLN A 195 18.11 1.65 -2.86
CA GLN A 195 16.84 1.03 -2.42
C GLN A 195 15.66 1.64 -3.18
N VAL A 196 15.65 2.97 -3.32
CA VAL A 196 14.60 3.72 -4.01
C VAL A 196 14.46 3.27 -5.47
N THR A 197 15.57 3.10 -6.20
CA THR A 197 15.52 2.62 -7.59
C THR A 197 14.99 1.19 -7.69
N ARG A 198 15.39 0.28 -6.80
CA ARG A 198 14.86 -1.09 -6.75
C ARG A 198 13.36 -1.11 -6.45
N THR A 199 12.91 -0.34 -5.46
CA THR A 199 11.50 -0.21 -5.12
C THR A 199 10.70 0.41 -6.26
N ALA A 200 11.25 1.41 -6.96
CA ALA A 200 10.62 2.01 -8.13
C ALA A 200 10.39 1.00 -9.26
N ILE A 201 11.40 0.16 -9.56
CA ILE A 201 11.26 -0.90 -10.58
C ILE A 201 10.13 -1.86 -10.20
N VAL A 202 10.11 -2.33 -8.95
CA VAL A 202 9.04 -3.23 -8.47
C VAL A 202 7.67 -2.56 -8.54
N MET A 203 7.57 -1.29 -8.11
CA MET A 203 6.33 -0.53 -8.18
C MET A 203 5.82 -0.41 -9.62
N VAL A 204 6.68 -0.05 -10.58
CA VAL A 204 6.30 0.07 -12.00
C VAL A 204 5.80 -1.25 -12.54
N ILE A 205 6.47 -2.37 -12.24
CA ILE A 205 6.04 -3.71 -12.64
C ILE A 205 4.66 -4.03 -12.06
N LEU A 206 4.45 -3.80 -10.76
CA LEU A 206 3.17 -4.06 -10.10
C LEU A 206 2.05 -3.19 -10.69
N LEU A 207 2.29 -1.90 -10.91
CA LEU A 207 1.33 -0.98 -11.51
C LEU A 207 0.97 -1.39 -12.94
N ALA A 208 1.93 -1.90 -13.71
CA ALA A 208 1.69 -2.43 -15.05
C ALA A 208 0.79 -3.68 -15.03
N ILE A 209 0.83 -4.48 -13.96
CA ILE A 209 0.00 -5.68 -13.79
C ILE A 209 -1.45 -5.33 -13.38
N VAL A 210 -1.66 -4.28 -12.58
CA VAL A 210 -3.01 -3.85 -12.10
C VAL A 210 -4.09 -3.80 -13.19
N PRO A 211 -3.87 -3.19 -14.38
CA PRO A 211 -4.91 -3.13 -15.42
C PRO A 211 -5.32 -4.51 -15.96
N LEU A 212 -4.44 -5.52 -15.91
CA LEU A 212 -4.78 -6.91 -16.31
C LEU A 212 -5.78 -7.53 -15.33
N CYS A 213 -5.70 -7.18 -14.05
CA CYS A 213 -6.61 -7.67 -13.01
C CYS A 213 -7.98 -6.95 -12.99
N ARG A 214 -8.17 -5.89 -13.78
CA ARG A 214 -9.40 -5.08 -13.78
C ARG A 214 -10.66 -5.90 -14.03
N ARG A 215 -10.61 -6.89 -14.93
CA ARG A 215 -11.75 -7.74 -15.25
C ARG A 215 -12.23 -8.52 -14.02
N TRP A 216 -11.31 -9.18 -13.35
CA TRP A 216 -11.60 -9.97 -12.15
C TRP A 216 -12.10 -9.09 -11.00
N LEU A 217 -11.45 -7.95 -10.77
CA LEU A 217 -11.86 -6.97 -9.74
C LEU A 217 -13.25 -6.37 -9.98
N THR A 218 -13.75 -6.39 -11.22
CA THR A 218 -15.12 -5.92 -11.55
C THR A 218 -16.16 -7.04 -11.35
N ILE A 219 -15.74 -8.31 -11.42
CA ILE A 219 -16.63 -9.48 -11.37
C ILE A 219 -16.77 -10.01 -9.94
N LEU A 220 -15.68 -10.06 -9.17
CA LEU A 220 -15.62 -10.57 -7.80
C LEU A 220 -16.67 -9.97 -6.84
N PRO A 221 -16.87 -8.63 -6.79
CA PRO A 221 -17.87 -8.03 -5.89
C PRO A 221 -19.33 -8.28 -6.30
N LEU A 222 -19.60 -8.80 -7.50
CA LEU A 222 -20.96 -9.11 -7.95
C LEU A 222 -21.53 -10.41 -7.31
N GLY A 223 -20.72 -11.17 -6.60
CA GLY A 223 -21.12 -12.44 -5.97
C GLY A 223 -21.20 -13.61 -6.97
N GLY A 224 -21.41 -14.83 -6.44
CA GLY A 224 -21.37 -16.07 -7.23
C GLY A 224 -22.45 -16.17 -8.32
N ASP A 225 -23.61 -15.53 -8.14
CA ASP A 225 -24.74 -15.66 -9.07
C ASP A 225 -24.67 -14.71 -10.26
N ALA A 226 -24.27 -13.44 -10.05
CA ALA A 226 -24.07 -12.50 -11.15
C ALA A 226 -22.75 -12.78 -11.92
N ALA A 227 -21.72 -13.31 -11.27
CA ALA A 227 -20.49 -13.78 -11.95
C ALA A 227 -20.76 -14.99 -12.85
N ARG A 228 -21.59 -15.96 -12.40
CA ARG A 228 -22.02 -17.11 -13.23
C ARG A 228 -22.94 -16.68 -14.38
N ALA A 229 -23.85 -15.75 -14.16
CA ALA A 229 -24.73 -15.24 -15.20
C ALA A 229 -23.96 -14.57 -16.35
N ARG A 230 -22.92 -13.76 -16.05
CA ARG A 230 -22.11 -13.11 -17.08
C ARG A 230 -21.14 -14.04 -17.81
N ALA A 231 -20.65 -15.09 -17.14
CA ALA A 231 -19.87 -16.15 -17.79
C ALA A 231 -20.71 -16.98 -18.77
N ARG A 232 -22.00 -17.20 -18.46
CA ARG A 232 -22.96 -17.92 -19.33
C ARG A 232 -23.32 -17.17 -20.61
N TRP A 233 -23.37 -15.83 -20.57
CA TRP A 233 -23.62 -14.98 -21.74
C TRP A 233 -22.50 -14.94 -22.78
N ARG A 234 -21.35 -15.59 -22.51
CA ARG A 234 -20.29 -15.78 -23.51
C ARG A 234 -20.30 -17.15 -24.19
N LEU A 235 -21.19 -18.04 -23.76
CA LEU A 235 -21.33 -19.41 -24.26
C LEU A 235 -22.68 -19.62 -25.00
N VAL A 236 -23.45 -18.56 -25.20
CA VAL A 236 -24.64 -18.48 -26.05
C VAL A 236 -24.43 -17.32 -27.01
#